data_AF-A0A2G6EXJ5-F1
#
_entry.id   AF-A0A2G6EXJ5-F1
#
_cell.length_a   1.000
_cell.length_b   1.000
_cell.length_c   1.000
_cell.angle_alpha   90.00
_cell.angle_beta   90.00
_cell.angle_gamma   90.00
#
_symmetry.space_group_name_H-M   'P 1'
#
loop_
_entity.id
_entity.type
_entity.pdbx_description
1 polymer ?
#
loop_
_entity_poly.entity_id
_entity_poly.type
_entity_poly.pdbx_seq_one_letter_code
_entity_poly.pdbx_strand_id
1 'polypeptide(L)'
;APNKIADSQFIRSNAATTTADIDAKSYMDHVGNHLALGQQKMFQIFFNGVSRTNKKITLADIQQHGTSNGNEIELSHEQFVNLFYKNITGKIRNQADAAQLNAYQYELNTDSPDYWQRSFVFGSTKLELDTNNIKYVFDATTGEALRLDNVKVKPMSSYTNFNNGANVKENFDFESNQGTAAQINPILKQIMDPSGIGRTVNINFTNNGYFELPSGGSFTQADYRDYIKKVSAPIFENGGIIPKSHYPDVPDDIKANYSAFFEGLQKLHKTDIYSFLNDEGRIVIFGSEQADTIKDTQAKNLNLDEDIDLSSIDGAFGLKELLAGVWYDIDSMNKFRDHLDKGIVYIAGKGNDNVEGSKYNDKIFGNKDGDTLHGKEGDDELYGGSDKKGSADNNTDKLYGGAGNDTLYGGAGDDELYAAADAKDTQKIDKDSTNKLYGGTGSDKLYGGAGIDTLYGGDDEKGSADNNTDTLYGGAGNDTVNCSEKADILRAKAINDLPKSRTDNVLYA
;
A
#
# COMPACT_ATOMS: atom_id res chain seq x y z
N ALA A 1 -10.93 -9.54 -4.37
CA ALA A 1 -12.28 -8.92 -4.31
C ALA A 1 -12.17 -7.62 -3.52
N PRO A 2 -12.89 -6.55 -3.91
CA PRO A 2 -12.77 -5.22 -3.30
C PRO A 2 -12.89 -5.23 -1.79
N ASN A 3 -13.75 -6.10 -1.26
CA ASN A 3 -13.96 -6.23 0.17
C ASN A 3 -12.72 -6.63 0.97
N LYS A 4 -11.86 -7.48 0.40
CA LYS A 4 -10.63 -7.88 1.09
C LYS A 4 -9.65 -6.70 1.17
N ILE A 5 -9.48 -5.95 0.09
CA ILE A 5 -8.48 -4.86 0.02
C ILE A 5 -8.93 -3.61 0.79
N ALA A 6 -10.25 -3.42 0.92
CA ALA A 6 -10.82 -2.30 1.66
C ALA A 6 -10.76 -2.49 3.20
N ASP A 7 -10.56 -3.71 3.67
CA ASP A 7 -10.54 -4.08 5.09
C ASP A 7 -9.39 -3.42 5.87
N SER A 8 -9.63 -3.14 7.16
CA SER A 8 -8.69 -2.46 8.06
C SER A 8 -7.37 -3.20 8.23
N GLN A 9 -7.38 -4.53 8.11
CA GLN A 9 -6.17 -5.34 8.24
C GLN A 9 -5.15 -5.09 7.13
N PHE A 10 -5.55 -4.46 6.01
CA PHE A 10 -4.68 -4.09 4.90
C PHE A 10 -4.23 -2.62 4.96
N ILE A 11 -4.60 -1.86 6.00
CA ILE A 11 -4.06 -0.54 6.32
C ILE A 11 -2.82 -0.74 7.20
N ARG A 12 -1.66 -0.31 6.72
CA ARG A 12 -0.38 -0.51 7.42
C ARG A 12 0.51 0.71 7.24
N SER A 13 1.54 0.86 8.07
CA SER A 13 2.59 1.85 7.84
C SER A 13 3.32 1.56 6.52
N ASN A 14 3.89 2.60 5.90
CA ASN A 14 4.55 2.55 4.58
C ASN A 14 5.70 1.54 4.42
N ALA A 15 6.07 0.79 5.46
CA ALA A 15 7.11 -0.24 5.41
C ALA A 15 6.58 -1.69 5.42
N ALA A 16 5.31 -1.93 5.80
CA ALA A 16 4.74 -3.26 5.92
C ALA A 16 3.95 -3.62 4.65
N THR A 17 4.45 -4.59 3.88
CA THR A 17 3.76 -5.02 2.66
C THR A 17 2.85 -6.22 2.92
N THR A 18 1.56 -6.08 2.66
CA THR A 18 0.64 -7.23 2.60
C THR A 18 0.50 -7.72 1.17
N THR A 19 0.21 -9.00 0.97
CA THR A 19 -0.03 -9.56 -0.38
C THR A 19 -1.45 -10.12 -0.47
N ALA A 20 -2.18 -9.75 -1.51
CA ALA A 20 -3.46 -10.32 -1.87
C ALA A 20 -3.29 -11.29 -3.03
N ASP A 21 -3.64 -12.55 -2.80
CA ASP A 21 -3.69 -13.57 -3.85
C ASP A 21 -4.97 -13.46 -4.67
N ILE A 22 -4.81 -13.35 -5.98
CA ILE A 22 -5.87 -13.22 -6.97
C ILE A 22 -5.73 -14.36 -7.96
N ASP A 23 -6.81 -15.11 -8.20
CA ASP A 23 -6.82 -16.12 -9.25
C ASP A 23 -6.74 -15.44 -10.62
N ALA A 24 -5.65 -15.70 -11.36
CA ALA A 24 -5.38 -15.05 -12.65
C ALA A 24 -6.45 -15.39 -13.69
N LYS A 25 -7.00 -16.61 -13.65
CA LYS A 25 -8.06 -17.02 -14.58
C LYS A 25 -9.32 -16.20 -14.33
N SER A 26 -9.81 -16.14 -13.09
CA SER A 26 -10.97 -15.34 -12.73
C SER A 26 -10.75 -13.87 -13.08
N TYR A 27 -9.57 -13.32 -12.80
CA TYR A 27 -9.22 -11.97 -13.22
C TYR A 27 -9.32 -11.78 -14.74
N MET A 28 -8.75 -12.69 -15.53
CA MET A 28 -8.76 -12.61 -16.99
C MET A 28 -10.14 -12.87 -17.60
N ASP A 29 -10.99 -13.69 -16.98
CA ASP A 29 -12.39 -13.87 -17.38
C ASP A 29 -13.20 -12.56 -17.25
N HIS A 30 -12.78 -11.63 -16.38
CA HIS A 30 -13.40 -10.30 -16.25
C HIS A 30 -12.65 -9.25 -17.08
N VAL A 31 -11.38 -9.00 -16.76
CA VAL A 31 -10.59 -7.94 -17.40
C VAL A 31 -10.24 -8.29 -18.84
N GLY A 32 -9.89 -9.55 -19.13
CA GLY A 32 -9.53 -9.98 -20.49
C GLY A 32 -10.65 -9.77 -21.50
N ASN A 33 -11.91 -9.90 -21.08
CA ASN A 33 -13.07 -9.62 -21.93
C ASN A 33 -13.20 -8.16 -22.34
N HIS A 34 -12.56 -7.29 -21.59
CA HIS A 34 -12.62 -5.86 -21.77
C HIS A 34 -11.28 -5.31 -22.26
N LEU A 35 -10.20 -6.11 -22.19
CA LEU A 35 -8.85 -5.69 -22.56
C LEU A 35 -8.82 -5.19 -24.00
N ALA A 36 -8.52 -3.90 -24.14
CA ALA A 36 -8.39 -3.30 -25.43
C ALA A 36 -6.96 -3.39 -25.94
N LEU A 37 -6.70 -4.42 -26.75
CA LEU A 37 -5.50 -4.47 -27.59
C LEU A 37 -5.37 -3.20 -28.44
N GLY A 38 -6.50 -2.58 -28.77
CA GLY A 38 -6.64 -1.22 -29.30
C GLY A 38 -5.72 -0.18 -28.68
N GLN A 39 -5.59 -0.15 -27.35
CA GLN A 39 -4.75 0.83 -26.65
C GLN A 39 -3.25 0.51 -26.72
N GLN A 40 -2.87 -0.63 -27.28
CA GLN A 40 -1.47 -1.03 -27.32
C GLN A 40 -0.86 -0.53 -28.62
N LYS A 41 0.10 0.38 -28.47
CA LYS A 41 0.79 1.04 -29.58
C LYS A 41 1.30 0.07 -30.65
N MET A 42 1.79 -1.08 -30.21
CA MET A 42 2.33 -2.10 -31.10
C MET A 42 1.29 -2.60 -32.12
N PHE A 43 0.06 -2.83 -31.68
CA PHE A 43 -1.01 -3.34 -32.55
C PHE A 43 -1.57 -2.22 -33.43
N GLN A 44 -1.59 -0.98 -32.94
CA GLN A 44 -1.90 0.20 -33.77
C GLN A 44 -0.99 0.31 -34.98
N ILE A 45 0.32 0.26 -34.77
CA ILE A 45 1.27 0.47 -35.86
C ILE A 45 1.22 -0.70 -36.87
N PHE A 46 0.93 -1.91 -36.38
CA PHE A 46 0.67 -3.09 -37.22
C PHE A 46 -0.54 -2.88 -38.13
N PHE A 47 -1.73 -2.65 -37.58
CA PHE A 47 -2.96 -2.51 -38.38
C PHE A 47 -2.98 -1.28 -39.28
N ASN A 48 -2.21 -0.24 -38.93
CA ASN A 48 -2.04 0.95 -39.77
C ASN A 48 -0.93 0.80 -40.83
N GLY A 49 -0.16 -0.29 -40.81
CA GLY A 49 0.93 -0.52 -41.77
C GLY A 49 2.05 0.53 -41.69
N VAL A 50 2.34 1.04 -40.51
CA VAL A 50 3.38 2.07 -40.28
C VAL A 50 4.36 1.61 -39.21
N SER A 51 5.61 2.06 -39.28
CA SER A 51 6.62 1.87 -38.23
C SER A 51 6.30 2.73 -37.00
N ARG A 52 7.05 2.48 -35.92
CA ARG A 52 7.01 3.31 -34.69
C ARG A 52 7.33 4.79 -34.95
N THR A 53 8.05 5.10 -36.03
CA THR A 53 8.36 6.46 -36.49
C THR A 53 7.37 7.00 -37.54
N ASN A 54 6.23 6.34 -37.71
CA ASN A 54 5.16 6.67 -38.66
C ASN A 54 5.58 6.63 -40.15
N LYS A 55 6.62 5.86 -40.47
CA LYS A 55 6.96 5.55 -41.87
C LYS A 55 6.16 4.35 -42.35
N LYS A 56 5.51 4.44 -43.51
CA LYS A 56 4.80 3.33 -44.12
C LYS A 56 5.72 2.12 -44.30
N ILE A 57 5.23 0.93 -43.92
CA ILE A 57 5.87 -0.36 -44.19
C ILE A 57 5.40 -0.84 -45.57
N THR A 58 6.34 -1.25 -46.42
CA THR A 58 6.02 -1.70 -47.79
C THR A 58 5.89 -3.21 -47.85
N LEU A 59 5.20 -3.73 -48.87
CA LEU A 59 5.14 -5.17 -49.16
C LEU A 59 6.55 -5.77 -49.30
N ALA A 60 7.48 -5.07 -49.94
CA ALA A 60 8.85 -5.52 -50.10
C ALA A 60 9.58 -5.70 -48.75
N ASP A 61 9.34 -4.79 -47.79
CA ASP A 61 9.88 -4.92 -46.44
C ASP A 61 9.32 -6.18 -45.75
N ILE A 62 8.01 -6.42 -45.87
CA ILE A 62 7.34 -7.57 -45.26
C ILE A 62 7.86 -8.89 -45.88
N GLN A 63 7.96 -8.96 -47.21
CA GLN A 63 8.48 -10.13 -47.93
C GLN A 63 9.95 -10.43 -47.60
N GLN A 64 10.77 -9.40 -47.36
CA GLN A 64 12.16 -9.58 -46.98
C GLN A 64 12.32 -10.24 -45.59
N HIS A 65 11.39 -9.96 -44.68
CA HIS A 65 11.52 -10.33 -43.27
C HIS A 65 10.61 -11.48 -42.83
N GLY A 66 9.51 -11.75 -43.55
CA GLY A 66 8.49 -12.74 -43.16
C GLY A 66 8.56 -14.07 -43.89
N THR A 67 7.72 -14.98 -43.42
CA THR A 67 7.56 -16.32 -44.00
C THR A 67 6.30 -16.36 -44.84
N SER A 68 6.42 -16.69 -46.12
CA SER A 68 5.26 -16.83 -47.00
C SER A 68 4.51 -18.13 -46.73
N ASN A 69 3.18 -18.03 -46.63
CA ASN A 69 2.26 -19.13 -46.43
C ASN A 69 1.06 -18.96 -47.38
N GLY A 70 1.19 -19.45 -48.61
CA GLY A 70 0.17 -19.26 -49.65
C GLY A 70 -0.06 -17.79 -49.98
N ASN A 71 -1.26 -17.29 -49.71
CA ASN A 71 -1.65 -15.90 -49.96
C ASN A 71 -1.33 -14.95 -48.78
N GLU A 72 -0.63 -15.45 -47.75
CA GLU A 72 -0.32 -14.71 -46.54
C GLU A 72 1.20 -14.64 -46.31
N ILE A 73 1.63 -13.61 -45.59
CA ILE A 73 2.99 -13.50 -45.04
C ILE A 73 2.89 -13.35 -43.54
N GLU A 74 3.62 -14.18 -42.81
CA GLU A 74 3.64 -14.19 -41.35
C GLU A 74 4.97 -13.64 -40.83
N LEU A 75 4.91 -12.72 -39.87
CA LEU A 75 6.05 -12.34 -39.03
C LEU A 75 5.90 -12.96 -37.64
N SER A 76 6.99 -13.51 -37.11
CA SER A 76 7.17 -13.69 -35.67
C SER A 76 7.25 -12.34 -34.97
N HIS A 77 7.11 -12.33 -33.64
CA HIS A 77 7.28 -11.12 -32.85
C HIS A 77 8.65 -10.45 -33.06
N GLU A 78 9.74 -11.21 -33.01
CA GLU A 78 11.09 -10.67 -33.22
C GLU A 78 11.22 -9.99 -34.60
N GLN A 79 10.75 -10.64 -35.66
CA GLN A 79 10.76 -10.08 -37.02
C GLN A 79 9.90 -8.81 -37.11
N PHE A 80 8.71 -8.82 -36.51
CA PHE A 80 7.85 -7.67 -36.43
C PHE A 80 8.54 -6.50 -35.72
N VAL A 81 9.14 -6.72 -34.54
CA VAL A 81 9.81 -5.64 -33.79
C VAL A 81 11.03 -5.13 -34.58
N ASN A 82 11.83 -6.02 -35.16
CA ASN A 82 12.97 -5.63 -36.02
C ASN A 82 12.57 -4.76 -37.21
N LEU A 83 11.41 -5.02 -37.82
CA LEU A 83 10.92 -4.24 -38.95
C LEU A 83 10.25 -2.93 -38.50
N PHE A 84 9.27 -3.02 -37.60
CA PHE A 84 8.43 -1.88 -37.21
C PHE A 84 9.14 -0.92 -36.25
N TYR A 85 10.22 -1.36 -35.58
CA TYR A 85 11.03 -0.57 -34.64
C TYR A 85 12.50 -0.45 -35.07
N LYS A 86 12.83 -0.64 -36.37
CA LYS A 86 14.20 -0.72 -36.93
C LYS A 86 15.19 0.37 -36.47
N ASN A 87 14.71 1.58 -36.17
CA ASN A 87 15.56 2.72 -35.75
C ASN A 87 15.25 3.20 -34.32
N ILE A 88 14.56 2.38 -33.54
CA ILE A 88 14.22 2.69 -32.16
C ILE A 88 15.20 1.95 -31.26
N THR A 89 15.74 2.65 -30.27
CA THR A 89 16.68 2.10 -29.28
C THR A 89 16.22 2.41 -27.86
N GLY A 90 16.89 1.81 -26.87
CA GLY A 90 16.65 2.07 -25.46
C GLY A 90 15.25 1.63 -24.99
N LYS A 91 14.65 2.42 -24.10
CA LYS A 91 13.37 2.09 -23.42
C LYS A 91 12.28 1.59 -24.37
N ILE A 92 12.00 2.34 -25.44
CA ILE A 92 10.88 2.01 -26.35
C ILE A 92 11.17 0.69 -27.09
N ARG A 93 12.43 0.41 -27.39
CA ARG A 93 12.83 -0.86 -28.01
C ARG A 93 12.68 -2.02 -27.03
N ASN A 94 13.19 -1.87 -25.81
CA ASN A 94 13.07 -2.88 -24.76
C ASN A 94 11.60 -3.21 -24.43
N GLN A 95 10.73 -2.18 -24.41
CA GLN A 95 9.29 -2.35 -24.27
C GLN A 95 8.65 -3.13 -25.41
N ALA A 96 9.19 -3.03 -26.62
CA ALA A 96 8.68 -3.76 -27.77
C ALA A 96 9.19 -5.21 -27.76
N ASP A 97 10.46 -5.46 -27.44
CA ASP A 97 11.05 -6.81 -27.37
C ASP A 97 10.45 -7.66 -26.23
N ALA A 98 10.24 -7.04 -25.06
CA ALA A 98 9.57 -7.65 -23.91
C ALA A 98 8.22 -6.96 -23.69
N ALA A 99 7.28 -7.25 -24.59
CA ALA A 99 5.98 -6.58 -24.69
C ALA A 99 5.15 -6.66 -23.40
N GLN A 100 5.20 -5.58 -22.63
CA GLN A 100 4.33 -5.32 -21.48
C GLN A 100 3.15 -4.44 -21.92
N LEU A 101 1.95 -5.00 -21.86
CA LEU A 101 0.70 -4.31 -22.15
C LEU A 101 0.10 -3.72 -20.87
N ASN A 102 -0.80 -2.75 -21.04
CA ASN A 102 -1.51 -2.13 -19.91
C ASN A 102 -3.01 -2.38 -20.03
N ALA A 103 -3.63 -2.78 -18.92
CA ALA A 103 -5.08 -2.72 -18.75
C ALA A 103 -5.42 -1.54 -17.84
N TYR A 104 -5.87 -0.41 -18.40
CA TYR A 104 -6.22 0.81 -17.66
C TYR A 104 -7.66 0.72 -17.15
N GLN A 105 -7.86 0.14 -15.97
CA GLN A 105 -9.19 -0.25 -15.47
C GLN A 105 -10.16 0.93 -15.30
N TYR A 106 -9.65 2.10 -14.92
CA TYR A 106 -10.42 3.34 -14.83
C TYR A 106 -11.07 3.78 -16.17
N GLU A 107 -10.58 3.27 -17.29
CA GLU A 107 -10.93 3.72 -18.65
C GLU A 107 -11.44 2.56 -19.53
N LEU A 108 -11.49 1.35 -18.96
CA LEU A 108 -11.82 0.13 -19.67
C LEU A 108 -13.28 -0.22 -19.44
N ASN A 109 -14.10 -0.26 -20.50
CA ASN A 109 -15.50 -0.70 -20.46
C ASN A 109 -16.32 -0.12 -19.29
N THR A 110 -16.33 1.21 -19.15
CA THR A 110 -16.79 1.92 -17.95
C THR A 110 -18.27 1.75 -17.60
N ASP A 111 -19.06 1.13 -18.48
CA ASP A 111 -20.49 0.83 -18.29
C ASP A 111 -20.77 -0.60 -17.77
N SER A 112 -19.74 -1.43 -17.59
CA SER A 112 -19.94 -2.80 -17.10
C SER A 112 -20.20 -2.88 -15.60
N PRO A 113 -20.97 -3.87 -15.11
CA PRO A 113 -21.35 -3.97 -13.71
C PRO A 113 -20.17 -4.07 -12.72
N ASP A 114 -19.06 -4.65 -13.14
CA ASP A 114 -17.84 -4.86 -12.36
C ASP A 114 -16.85 -3.67 -12.46
N TYR A 115 -17.19 -2.60 -13.18
CA TYR A 115 -16.32 -1.46 -13.45
C TYR A 115 -15.70 -0.85 -12.21
N TRP A 116 -16.53 -0.52 -11.23
CA TRP A 116 -16.06 0.07 -10.00
C TRP A 116 -15.10 -0.87 -9.25
N GLN A 117 -15.35 -2.19 -9.29
CA GLN A 117 -14.58 -3.19 -8.55
C GLN A 117 -13.17 -3.34 -9.12
N ARG A 118 -13.06 -3.48 -10.44
CA ARG A 118 -11.75 -3.61 -11.09
C ARG A 118 -10.97 -2.29 -11.05
N SER A 119 -11.66 -1.16 -11.24
CA SER A 119 -11.04 0.17 -11.17
C SER A 119 -10.49 0.44 -9.78
N PHE A 120 -11.26 0.10 -8.76
CA PHE A 120 -10.87 0.25 -7.37
C PHE A 120 -9.66 -0.63 -7.03
N VAL A 121 -9.73 -1.93 -7.30
CA VAL A 121 -8.69 -2.87 -6.86
C VAL A 121 -7.38 -2.66 -7.60
N PHE A 122 -7.44 -2.44 -8.91
CA PHE A 122 -6.25 -2.54 -9.74
C PHE A 122 -5.78 -1.19 -10.27
N GLY A 123 -6.68 -0.24 -10.56
CA GLY A 123 -6.36 1.01 -11.25
C GLY A 123 -5.81 0.79 -12.67
N SER A 124 -4.57 0.29 -12.77
CA SER A 124 -3.99 -0.29 -13.98
C SER A 124 -3.35 -1.64 -13.69
N THR A 125 -3.27 -2.54 -14.67
CA THR A 125 -2.53 -3.80 -14.50
C THR A 125 -1.57 -4.03 -15.65
N LYS A 126 -0.34 -4.45 -15.33
CA LYS A 126 0.62 -4.90 -16.34
C LYS A 126 0.31 -6.32 -16.79
N LEU A 127 0.31 -6.50 -18.11
CA LEU A 127 0.13 -7.81 -18.74
C LEU A 127 1.37 -8.13 -19.59
N GLU A 128 1.77 -9.39 -19.60
CA GLU A 128 2.80 -9.89 -20.50
C GLU A 128 2.14 -10.53 -21.72
N LEU A 129 2.60 -10.15 -22.91
CA LEU A 129 2.21 -10.79 -24.17
C LEU A 129 3.03 -12.06 -24.41
N ASP A 130 2.40 -13.11 -24.94
CA ASP A 130 3.10 -14.32 -25.39
C ASP A 130 3.85 -14.07 -26.71
N THR A 131 4.98 -13.38 -26.61
CA THR A 131 5.80 -12.96 -27.76
C THR A 131 6.38 -14.14 -28.54
N ASN A 132 6.48 -15.32 -27.93
CA ASN A 132 7.00 -16.52 -28.59
C ASN A 132 6.01 -17.11 -29.61
N ASN A 133 4.70 -16.94 -29.36
CA ASN A 133 3.67 -17.62 -30.14
C ASN A 133 2.86 -16.69 -31.04
N ILE A 134 2.77 -15.39 -30.72
CA ILE A 134 2.04 -14.41 -31.54
C ILE A 134 2.59 -14.33 -32.98
N LYS A 135 1.67 -14.20 -33.94
CA LYS A 135 1.97 -13.98 -35.37
C LYS A 135 1.30 -12.72 -35.88
N TYR A 136 1.99 -12.01 -36.76
CA TYR A 136 1.50 -10.83 -37.46
C TYR A 136 1.30 -11.21 -38.93
N VAL A 137 0.05 -11.27 -39.36
CA VAL A 137 -0.33 -11.82 -40.66
C VAL A 137 -0.69 -10.70 -41.63
N PHE A 138 -0.08 -10.75 -42.82
CA PHE A 138 -0.27 -9.78 -43.89
C PHE A 138 -0.76 -10.47 -45.17
N ASP A 139 -1.48 -9.72 -46.01
CA ASP A 139 -1.80 -10.15 -47.36
C ASP A 139 -0.52 -10.17 -48.22
N ALA A 140 -0.24 -11.29 -48.87
CA ALA A 140 0.99 -11.46 -49.65
C ALA A 140 1.02 -10.63 -50.95
N THR A 141 -0.13 -10.12 -51.40
CA THR A 141 -0.29 -9.34 -52.63
C THR A 141 -0.26 -7.85 -52.37
N THR A 142 -0.92 -7.38 -51.31
CA THR A 142 -1.04 -5.94 -51.00
C THR A 142 -0.07 -5.49 -49.91
N GLY A 143 0.36 -6.40 -49.03
CA GLY A 143 1.14 -6.09 -47.83
C GLY A 143 0.30 -5.47 -46.71
N GLU A 144 -1.03 -5.46 -46.85
CA GLU A 144 -1.94 -4.96 -45.82
C GLU A 144 -2.00 -5.94 -44.64
N ALA A 145 -2.09 -5.40 -43.42
CA ALA A 145 -2.26 -6.20 -42.21
C ALA A 145 -3.64 -6.87 -42.21
N LEU A 146 -3.68 -8.19 -42.10
CA LEU A 146 -4.92 -8.97 -42.05
C LEU A 146 -5.36 -9.18 -40.61
N ARG A 147 -4.49 -9.78 -39.80
CA ARG A 147 -4.82 -10.20 -38.42
C ARG A 147 -3.58 -10.49 -37.57
N LEU A 148 -3.79 -10.54 -36.26
CA LEU A 148 -2.86 -11.15 -35.32
C LEU A 148 -3.35 -12.56 -34.98
N ASP A 149 -2.48 -13.56 -35.01
CA ASP A 149 -2.80 -14.93 -34.56
C ASP A 149 -2.05 -15.27 -33.28
N ASN A 150 -2.62 -16.17 -32.48
CA ASN A 150 -2.15 -16.62 -31.15
C ASN A 150 -1.91 -15.47 -30.14
N VAL A 151 -2.80 -14.47 -30.10
CA VAL A 151 -2.69 -13.42 -29.08
C VAL A 151 -3.11 -13.98 -27.72
N LYS A 152 -2.12 -14.19 -26.86
CA LYS A 152 -2.32 -14.61 -25.46
C LYS A 152 -1.59 -13.67 -24.52
N VAL A 153 -2.21 -13.41 -23.38
CA VAL A 153 -1.67 -12.51 -22.36
C VAL A 153 -1.79 -13.13 -20.97
N LYS A 154 -0.95 -12.70 -20.04
CA LYS A 154 -1.09 -13.06 -18.63
C LYS A 154 -0.83 -11.84 -17.74
N PRO A 155 -1.53 -11.70 -16.61
CA PRO A 155 -1.25 -10.61 -15.67
C PRO A 155 0.10 -10.81 -14.97
N MET A 156 0.76 -9.70 -14.65
CA MET A 156 2.07 -9.69 -14.02
C MET A 156 1.95 -9.26 -12.55
N SER A 157 2.49 -10.06 -11.62
CA SER A 157 2.62 -9.67 -10.20
C SER A 157 3.84 -8.81 -9.94
N SER A 158 4.81 -8.84 -10.85
CA SER A 158 5.95 -7.95 -10.85
C SER A 158 6.44 -7.74 -12.26
N TYR A 159 6.98 -6.55 -12.55
CA TYR A 159 7.45 -6.19 -13.88
C TYR A 159 8.64 -5.23 -13.79
N THR A 160 9.48 -5.27 -14.82
CA THR A 160 10.58 -4.31 -14.93
C THR A 160 10.05 -2.96 -15.39
N ASN A 161 10.30 -1.90 -14.62
CA ASN A 161 10.07 -0.53 -15.04
C ASN A 161 11.17 -0.11 -16.01
N PHE A 162 10.82 0.00 -17.29
CA PHE A 162 11.79 0.36 -18.33
C PHE A 162 12.32 1.81 -18.25
N ASN A 163 11.84 2.65 -17.32
CA ASN A 163 12.43 3.97 -17.08
C ASN A 163 13.72 3.91 -16.25
N ASN A 164 13.76 3.03 -15.24
CA ASN A 164 14.83 3.00 -14.24
C ASN A 164 15.38 1.59 -13.97
N GLY A 165 14.86 0.56 -14.65
CA GLY A 165 15.28 -0.84 -14.49
C GLY A 165 14.80 -1.50 -13.20
N ALA A 166 14.02 -0.81 -12.37
CA ALA A 166 13.55 -1.35 -11.10
C ALA A 166 12.54 -2.49 -11.34
N ASN A 167 12.60 -3.53 -10.51
CA ASN A 167 11.53 -4.52 -10.43
C ASN A 167 10.40 -3.94 -9.57
N VAL A 168 9.25 -3.71 -10.17
CA VAL A 168 8.07 -3.13 -9.52
C VAL A 168 7.08 -4.26 -9.25
N LYS A 169 6.53 -4.32 -8.04
CA LYS A 169 5.42 -5.22 -7.74
C LYS A 169 4.11 -4.56 -8.16
N GLU A 170 3.21 -5.35 -8.72
CA GLU A 170 1.84 -4.90 -8.92
C GLU A 170 1.19 -4.72 -7.54
N ASN A 171 0.50 -3.60 -7.34
CA ASN A 171 -0.01 -3.22 -6.03
C ASN A 171 -1.27 -2.35 -6.13
N PHE A 172 -1.88 -2.14 -4.98
CA PHE A 172 -2.81 -1.06 -4.72
C PHE A 172 -2.15 -0.13 -3.70
N ASP A 173 -1.84 1.12 -4.07
CA ASP A 173 -1.02 2.04 -3.25
C ASP A 173 -1.49 3.51 -3.23
N PHE A 174 -2.51 3.87 -4.00
CA PHE A 174 -2.94 5.27 -4.23
C PHE A 174 -1.88 6.22 -4.81
N GLU A 175 -0.69 5.75 -5.21
CA GLU A 175 0.42 6.64 -5.56
C GLU A 175 0.41 7.07 -7.03
N SER A 176 -0.34 6.36 -7.88
CA SER A 176 -0.39 6.69 -9.31
C SER A 176 -0.95 8.10 -9.54
N ASN A 177 -0.12 8.95 -10.17
CA ASN A 177 -0.42 10.34 -10.50
C ASN A 177 -0.64 10.58 -12.00
N GLN A 178 -0.97 9.52 -12.76
CA GLN A 178 -1.18 9.61 -14.22
C GLN A 178 -2.64 9.37 -14.62
N GLY A 179 -3.09 10.06 -15.67
CA GLY A 179 -4.42 9.87 -16.26
C GLY A 179 -5.56 10.07 -15.26
N THR A 180 -6.56 9.19 -15.30
CA THR A 180 -7.68 9.19 -14.35
C THR A 180 -7.25 8.91 -12.90
N ALA A 181 -6.18 8.13 -12.69
CA ALA A 181 -5.71 7.80 -11.34
C ALA A 181 -5.27 9.04 -10.56
N ALA A 182 -4.68 10.04 -11.24
CA ALA A 182 -4.28 11.32 -10.64
C ALA A 182 -5.44 12.08 -9.98
N GLN A 183 -6.68 11.86 -10.46
CA GLN A 183 -7.87 12.52 -9.96
C GLN A 183 -8.59 11.67 -8.91
N ILE A 184 -8.60 10.34 -9.09
CA ILE A 184 -9.32 9.42 -8.21
C ILE A 184 -8.51 9.06 -6.96
N ASN A 185 -7.22 8.80 -7.10
CA ASN A 185 -6.39 8.30 -6.00
C ASN A 185 -6.31 9.27 -4.80
N PRO A 186 -6.19 10.61 -4.97
CA PRO A 186 -6.23 11.52 -3.83
C PRO A 186 -7.54 11.48 -3.05
N ILE A 187 -8.67 11.25 -3.74
CA ILE A 187 -10.00 11.12 -3.11
C ILE A 187 -10.09 9.79 -2.37
N LEU A 188 -9.68 8.69 -3.03
CA LEU A 188 -9.64 7.37 -2.40
C LEU A 188 -8.74 7.36 -1.18
N LYS A 189 -7.58 8.02 -1.23
CA LYS A 189 -6.65 8.14 -0.11
C LYS A 189 -7.33 8.84 1.07
N GLN A 190 -8.04 9.94 0.86
CA GLN A 190 -8.77 10.63 1.94
C GLN A 190 -9.89 9.78 2.55
N ILE A 191 -10.59 8.97 1.75
CA ILE A 191 -11.68 8.11 2.22
C ILE A 191 -11.14 6.85 2.93
N MET A 192 -10.06 6.28 2.42
CA MET A 192 -9.61 4.97 2.86
C MET A 192 -8.44 5.04 3.84
N ASP A 193 -7.61 6.05 3.71
CA ASP A 193 -6.41 6.24 4.51
C ASP A 193 -6.33 7.71 4.95
N PRO A 194 -7.32 8.18 5.74
CA PRO A 194 -7.35 9.57 6.20
C PRO A 194 -6.11 9.92 7.05
N SER A 195 -5.55 8.92 7.73
CA SER A 195 -4.29 8.98 8.48
C SER A 195 -3.05 9.18 7.59
N GLY A 196 -3.12 8.77 6.33
CA GLY A 196 -2.03 8.92 5.37
C GLY A 196 -0.86 7.94 5.57
N ILE A 197 -1.06 6.83 6.30
CA ILE A 197 -0.05 5.80 6.56
C ILE A 197 0.36 4.97 5.34
N GLY A 198 -0.41 5.08 4.25
CA GLY A 198 -0.22 4.41 2.98
C GLY A 198 -0.70 2.97 3.00
N ARG A 199 -1.83 2.71 2.33
CA ARG A 199 -2.26 1.33 2.04
C ARG A 199 -1.49 0.80 0.84
N THR A 200 -0.41 0.04 1.05
CA THR A 200 0.20 -0.74 -0.04
C THR A 200 -0.14 -2.22 0.08
N VAL A 201 -0.98 -2.71 -0.84
CA VAL A 201 -1.31 -4.14 -0.96
C VAL A 201 -0.71 -4.68 -2.25
N ASN A 202 0.33 -5.51 -2.15
CA ASN A 202 0.88 -6.20 -3.30
C ASN A 202 -0.15 -7.19 -3.86
N ILE A 203 -0.21 -7.30 -5.17
CA ILE A 203 -1.11 -8.20 -5.88
C ILE A 203 -0.31 -9.37 -6.44
N ASN A 204 -0.63 -10.56 -5.97
CA ASN A 204 -0.06 -11.81 -6.47
C ASN A 204 -1.10 -12.58 -7.30
N PHE A 205 -0.77 -12.88 -8.55
CA PHE A 205 -1.65 -13.60 -9.46
C PHE A 205 -1.30 -15.09 -9.39
N THR A 206 -2.22 -15.88 -8.84
CA THR A 206 -2.14 -17.34 -8.73
C THR A 206 -2.72 -18.01 -9.98
N ASN A 207 -2.36 -19.27 -10.25
CA ASN A 207 -2.78 -20.01 -11.46
C ASN A 207 -2.46 -19.26 -12.78
N ASN A 208 -1.29 -18.60 -12.82
CA ASN A 208 -0.93 -17.62 -13.83
C ASN A 208 -0.36 -18.23 -15.12
N GLY A 209 -1.24 -18.71 -16.01
CA GLY A 209 -0.91 -19.13 -17.37
C GLY A 209 -1.13 -18.03 -18.41
N TYR A 210 -0.79 -18.29 -19.68
CA TYR A 210 -1.22 -17.42 -20.79
C TYR A 210 -2.68 -17.70 -21.16
N PHE A 211 -3.48 -16.64 -21.23
CA PHE A 211 -4.91 -16.70 -21.52
C PHE A 211 -5.19 -16.17 -22.92
N GLU A 212 -6.05 -16.89 -23.65
CA GLU A 212 -6.64 -16.38 -24.88
C GLU A 212 -7.70 -15.34 -24.55
N LEU A 213 -7.78 -14.30 -25.36
CA LEU A 213 -8.79 -13.25 -25.25
C LEU A 213 -10.09 -13.69 -25.96
N PRO A 214 -11.27 -13.16 -25.62
CA PRO A 214 -12.55 -13.83 -25.97
C PRO A 214 -12.97 -13.81 -27.42
N SER A 215 -12.40 -12.96 -28.27
CA SER A 215 -12.59 -13.07 -29.73
C SER A 215 -11.84 -14.27 -30.34
N GLY A 216 -11.16 -15.07 -29.51
CA GLY A 216 -10.30 -16.18 -29.90
C GLY A 216 -8.84 -15.74 -30.01
N GLY A 217 -7.93 -16.68 -30.25
CA GLY A 217 -6.51 -16.36 -30.46
C GLY A 217 -6.22 -15.50 -31.70
N SER A 218 -7.21 -15.20 -32.54
CA SER A 218 -7.06 -14.46 -33.81
C SER A 218 -7.84 -13.15 -33.79
N PHE A 219 -7.21 -12.06 -34.26
CA PHE A 219 -7.74 -10.70 -34.20
C PHE A 219 -7.60 -9.97 -35.53
N THR A 220 -8.71 -9.62 -36.15
CA THR A 220 -8.73 -8.79 -37.36
C THR A 220 -8.71 -7.29 -37.02
N GLN A 221 -8.55 -6.45 -38.04
CA GLN A 221 -8.72 -5.00 -37.87
C GLN A 221 -10.13 -4.61 -37.38
N ALA A 222 -11.16 -5.39 -37.72
CA ALA A 222 -12.51 -5.15 -37.23
C ALA A 222 -12.61 -5.41 -35.73
N ASP A 223 -12.07 -6.54 -35.25
CA ASP A 223 -12.02 -6.86 -33.81
C ASP A 223 -11.25 -5.77 -33.05
N TYR A 224 -10.08 -5.39 -33.59
CA TYR A 224 -9.27 -4.29 -33.06
C TYR A 224 -10.08 -2.99 -32.91
N ARG A 225 -10.86 -2.61 -33.92
CA ARG A 225 -11.72 -1.40 -33.89
C ARG A 225 -12.89 -1.54 -32.91
N ASP A 226 -13.45 -2.74 -32.76
CA ASP A 226 -14.50 -2.98 -31.78
C ASP A 226 -13.97 -2.88 -30.34
N TYR A 227 -12.71 -3.27 -30.09
CA TYR A 227 -12.06 -3.01 -28.81
C TYR A 227 -11.79 -1.52 -28.56
N ILE A 228 -11.40 -0.76 -29.59
CA ILE A 228 -11.24 0.71 -29.47
C ILE A 228 -12.55 1.38 -29.04
N LYS A 229 -13.71 0.93 -29.52
CA LYS A 229 -15.02 1.47 -29.11
C LYS A 229 -15.35 1.23 -27.63
N LYS A 230 -14.79 0.19 -27.02
CA LYS A 230 -14.99 -0.14 -25.59
C LYS A 230 -14.08 0.66 -24.66
N VAL A 231 -13.21 1.48 -25.23
CA VAL A 231 -12.23 2.28 -24.50
C VAL A 231 -12.64 3.73 -24.53
N SER A 232 -12.46 4.38 -23.38
CA SER A 232 -12.78 5.77 -23.19
C SER A 232 -11.55 6.58 -22.81
N ALA A 233 -10.36 6.33 -23.37
CA ALA A 233 -9.19 7.20 -23.18
C ALA A 233 -8.12 7.00 -24.27
N PRO A 234 -7.44 8.08 -24.71
CA PRO A 234 -6.36 8.02 -25.67
C PRO A 234 -5.06 7.51 -25.01
N ILE A 235 -4.11 7.08 -25.83
CA ILE A 235 -2.81 6.62 -25.35
C ILE A 235 -1.95 7.83 -24.95
N PHE A 236 -1.25 7.69 -23.82
CA PHE A 236 -0.22 8.62 -23.37
C PHE A 236 1.19 8.14 -23.78
N GLU A 237 1.97 9.01 -24.41
CA GLU A 237 3.41 8.82 -24.66
C GLU A 237 4.19 10.05 -24.15
N ASN A 238 5.28 9.82 -23.40
CA ASN A 238 6.13 10.89 -22.85
C ASN A 238 5.37 12.02 -22.12
N GLY A 239 4.28 11.67 -21.41
CA GLY A 239 3.48 12.64 -20.65
C GLY A 239 2.48 13.46 -21.49
N GLY A 240 2.28 13.12 -22.78
CA GLY A 240 1.33 13.80 -23.66
C GLY A 240 0.38 12.83 -24.38
N ILE A 241 -0.79 13.35 -24.77
CA ILE A 241 -1.80 12.63 -25.56
C ILE A 241 -1.29 12.47 -27.00
N ILE A 242 -1.39 11.26 -27.55
CA ILE A 242 -1.02 11.00 -28.94
C ILE A 242 -2.10 11.55 -29.89
N PRO A 243 -1.76 12.45 -30.85
CA PRO A 243 -2.73 12.97 -31.80
C PRO A 243 -3.33 11.88 -32.71
N LYS A 244 -4.62 11.97 -33.00
CA LYS A 244 -5.33 11.06 -33.93
C LYS A 244 -4.72 11.02 -35.34
N SER A 245 -4.14 12.12 -35.80
CA SER A 245 -3.43 12.15 -37.10
C SER A 245 -2.20 11.24 -37.14
N HIS A 246 -1.66 10.88 -35.97
CA HIS A 246 -0.53 9.99 -35.85
C HIS A 246 -0.96 8.52 -35.95
N TYR A 247 -2.15 8.19 -35.43
CA TYR A 247 -2.77 6.86 -35.51
C TYR A 247 -4.31 7.00 -35.61
N PRO A 248 -4.92 6.70 -36.77
CA PRO A 248 -6.31 7.06 -37.06
C PRO A 248 -7.35 6.35 -36.18
N ASP A 249 -6.98 5.25 -35.53
CA ASP A 249 -7.84 4.46 -34.66
C ASP A 249 -7.56 4.69 -33.15
N VAL A 250 -7.18 5.90 -32.74
CA VAL A 250 -7.10 6.30 -31.31
C VAL A 250 -8.51 6.60 -30.78
N PRO A 251 -8.88 6.20 -29.56
CA PRO A 251 -10.17 6.50 -28.95
C PRO A 251 -10.48 8.01 -28.94
N ASP A 252 -11.73 8.37 -29.18
CA ASP A 252 -12.14 9.77 -29.40
C ASP A 252 -12.26 10.60 -28.12
N ASP A 253 -12.62 10.00 -26.98
CA ASP A 253 -12.90 10.73 -25.73
C ASP A 253 -12.23 10.09 -24.51
N ILE A 254 -11.89 10.91 -23.50
CA ILE A 254 -11.65 10.48 -22.12
C ILE A 254 -12.98 10.46 -21.36
N LYS A 255 -13.49 9.30 -20.95
CA LYS A 255 -14.72 9.17 -20.14
C LYS A 255 -14.59 8.09 -19.07
N ALA A 256 -13.81 8.35 -18.04
CA ALA A 256 -14.00 7.64 -16.78
C ALA A 256 -15.45 7.86 -16.31
N ASN A 257 -16.15 6.78 -15.96
CA ASN A 257 -17.53 6.88 -15.48
C ASN A 257 -17.53 7.12 -13.97
N TYR A 258 -17.27 8.36 -13.55
CA TYR A 258 -17.17 8.69 -12.12
C TYR A 258 -18.43 8.32 -11.34
N SER A 259 -19.62 8.49 -11.92
CA SER A 259 -20.89 8.10 -11.28
C SER A 259 -20.90 6.61 -10.94
N ALA A 260 -20.67 5.74 -11.93
CA ALA A 260 -20.68 4.30 -11.71
C ALA A 260 -19.58 3.86 -10.73
N PHE A 261 -18.41 4.51 -10.77
CA PHE A 261 -17.31 4.24 -9.84
C PHE A 261 -17.72 4.56 -8.39
N PHE A 262 -18.17 5.79 -8.14
CA PHE A 262 -18.52 6.24 -6.79
C PHE A 262 -19.79 5.58 -6.27
N GLU A 263 -20.79 5.30 -7.10
CA GLU A 263 -21.96 4.48 -6.70
C GLU A 263 -21.54 3.07 -6.23
N GLY A 264 -20.52 2.48 -6.88
CA GLY A 264 -19.92 1.23 -6.46
C GLY A 264 -19.24 1.33 -5.10
N LEU A 265 -18.46 2.39 -4.88
CA LEU A 265 -17.85 2.69 -3.58
C LEU A 265 -18.88 2.92 -2.49
N GLN A 266 -19.99 3.62 -2.78
CA GLN A 266 -21.11 3.77 -1.83
C GLN A 266 -21.68 2.41 -1.40
N LYS A 267 -21.78 1.45 -2.34
CA LYS A 267 -22.24 0.09 -2.01
C LYS A 267 -21.25 -0.60 -1.09
N LEU A 268 -19.95 -0.50 -1.36
CA LEU A 268 -18.92 -1.07 -0.49
C LEU A 268 -18.90 -0.37 0.88
N HIS A 269 -19.11 0.95 0.93
CA HIS A 269 -19.25 1.72 2.18
C HIS A 269 -20.36 1.16 3.08
N LYS A 270 -21.53 0.84 2.49
CA LYS A 270 -22.67 0.25 3.21
C LYS A 270 -22.46 -1.18 3.73
N THR A 271 -21.35 -1.82 3.41
CA THR A 271 -21.07 -3.20 3.86
C THR A 271 -20.24 -3.29 5.15
N ASP A 272 -19.94 -2.16 5.81
CA ASP A 272 -19.08 -2.05 7.00
C ASP A 272 -17.65 -2.59 6.82
N ILE A 273 -17.26 -2.94 5.59
CA ILE A 273 -15.90 -3.39 5.26
C ILE A 273 -14.88 -2.26 5.43
N TYR A 274 -15.30 -1.00 5.23
CA TYR A 274 -14.55 0.17 5.67
C TYR A 274 -14.79 0.34 7.18
N SER A 275 -14.07 -0.45 7.96
CA SER A 275 -14.11 -0.39 9.41
C SER A 275 -12.79 0.18 9.92
N PHE A 276 -12.84 0.97 10.99
CA PHE A 276 -11.65 1.26 11.79
C PHE A 276 -11.47 0.22 12.89
N LEU A 277 -12.25 -0.87 12.89
CA LEU A 277 -12.11 -1.93 13.86
C LEU A 277 -11.10 -2.98 13.38
N ASN A 278 -10.23 -3.43 14.28
CA ASN A 278 -9.45 -4.66 14.06
C ASN A 278 -10.29 -5.92 14.36
N ASP A 279 -9.69 -7.10 14.22
CA ASP A 279 -10.35 -8.40 14.47
C ASP A 279 -10.84 -8.59 15.92
N GLU A 280 -10.31 -7.82 16.87
CA GLU A 280 -10.74 -7.80 18.29
C GLU A 280 -11.91 -6.82 18.51
N GLY A 281 -12.25 -6.05 17.49
CA GLY A 281 -13.25 -5.00 17.55
C GLY A 281 -12.76 -3.74 18.27
N ARG A 282 -11.45 -3.49 18.35
CA ARG A 282 -10.87 -2.23 18.85
C ARG A 282 -10.78 -1.22 17.71
N ILE A 283 -11.03 0.05 18.01
CA ILE A 283 -10.81 1.13 17.05
C ILE A 283 -9.31 1.25 16.78
N VAL A 284 -8.91 1.42 15.53
CA VAL A 284 -7.54 1.62 15.09
C VAL A 284 -7.42 3.02 14.52
N ILE A 285 -6.59 3.83 15.16
CA ILE A 285 -6.20 5.17 14.73
C ILE A 285 -4.76 5.07 14.26
N PHE A 286 -4.48 5.65 13.10
CA PHE A 286 -3.13 5.74 12.59
C PHE A 286 -2.73 7.21 12.49
N GLY A 287 -1.47 7.54 12.79
CA GLY A 287 -0.87 8.82 12.45
C GLY A 287 -0.38 8.81 11.00
N SER A 288 0.63 9.58 10.65
CA SER A 288 1.03 9.90 9.29
C SER A 288 2.52 9.59 9.07
N GLU A 289 3.09 10.19 8.04
CA GLU A 289 4.53 10.09 7.74
C GLU A 289 5.34 11.27 8.29
N GLN A 290 4.68 12.16 9.02
CA GLN A 290 5.24 13.34 9.65
C GLN A 290 4.94 13.28 11.15
N ALA A 291 5.71 14.03 11.94
CA ALA A 291 5.44 14.18 13.36
C ALA A 291 3.97 14.56 13.64
N ASP A 292 3.28 13.68 14.34
CA ASP A 292 1.87 13.77 14.67
C ASP A 292 1.63 14.15 16.13
N THR A 293 0.44 14.65 16.37
CA THR A 293 -0.09 14.78 17.72
C THR A 293 -1.45 14.13 17.74
N ILE A 294 -1.56 13.03 18.49
CA ILE A 294 -2.78 12.24 18.62
C ILE A 294 -3.21 12.29 20.09
N LYS A 295 -4.43 12.72 20.38
CA LYS A 295 -4.93 12.82 21.76
C LYS A 295 -6.36 12.34 21.90
N ASP A 296 -6.60 11.40 22.82
CA ASP A 296 -7.90 10.78 23.13
C ASP A 296 -8.49 10.04 21.92
N THR A 297 -8.91 10.76 20.89
CA THR A 297 -9.33 10.25 19.57
C THR A 297 -9.03 11.22 18.42
N GLN A 298 -8.31 12.31 18.68
CA GLN A 298 -8.07 13.40 17.76
C GLN A 298 -6.61 13.37 17.32
N ALA A 299 -6.33 12.90 16.11
CA ALA A 299 -5.08 13.26 15.42
C ALA A 299 -5.26 14.65 14.82
N LYS A 300 -4.19 15.42 14.65
CA LYS A 300 -4.22 16.73 13.99
C LYS A 300 -4.81 16.71 12.55
N ASN A 301 -5.09 15.51 12.00
CA ASN A 301 -5.73 15.23 10.72
C ASN A 301 -7.05 14.41 10.84
N LEU A 302 -7.72 14.42 12.00
CA LEU A 302 -9.00 13.71 12.16
C LEU A 302 -10.06 14.60 12.81
N ASN A 303 -10.26 15.81 12.28
CA ASN A 303 -11.57 16.45 12.34
C ASN A 303 -12.36 16.05 11.09
N LEU A 304 -13.13 14.95 11.18
CA LEU A 304 -13.87 14.36 10.05
C LEU A 304 -14.85 15.35 9.37
N ASP A 305 -15.23 16.41 10.08
CA ASP A 305 -16.12 17.45 9.55
C ASP A 305 -15.39 18.51 8.69
N GLU A 306 -14.06 18.68 8.83
CA GLU A 306 -13.36 19.89 8.33
C GLU A 306 -12.18 19.63 7.37
N ASP A 307 -11.64 18.40 7.27
CA ASP A 307 -10.30 18.17 6.68
C ASP A 307 -10.24 17.48 5.29
N ILE A 308 -11.35 17.32 4.56
CA ILE A 308 -11.32 16.77 3.18
C ILE A 308 -11.12 17.90 2.15
N ASP A 309 -9.92 17.98 1.58
CA ASP A 309 -9.60 18.92 0.50
C ASP A 309 -10.16 18.44 -0.86
N LEU A 310 -11.27 19.06 -1.27
CA LEU A 310 -11.95 18.83 -2.55
C LEU A 310 -11.54 19.81 -3.65
N SER A 311 -10.53 20.65 -3.42
CA SER A 311 -10.08 21.65 -4.40
C SER A 311 -9.61 21.01 -5.72
N SER A 312 -9.09 19.77 -5.65
CA SER A 312 -8.66 18.98 -6.80
C SER A 312 -9.79 18.56 -7.76
N ILE A 313 -11.06 18.65 -7.34
CA ILE A 313 -12.23 18.29 -8.13
C ILE A 313 -13.23 19.44 -8.34
N ASP A 314 -12.86 20.67 -7.97
CA ASP A 314 -13.77 21.84 -7.90
C ASP A 314 -14.26 22.39 -9.28
N GLY A 315 -14.07 21.61 -10.35
CA GLY A 315 -14.59 21.87 -11.70
C GLY A 315 -15.30 20.68 -12.35
N ALA A 316 -15.42 19.56 -11.66
CA ALA A 316 -16.00 18.34 -12.19
C ALA A 316 -17.48 18.23 -11.75
N PHE A 317 -18.38 18.74 -12.60
CA PHE A 317 -19.83 18.82 -12.36
C PHE A 317 -20.42 17.51 -11.78
N GLY A 318 -21.08 17.60 -10.61
CA GLY A 318 -21.85 16.50 -10.01
C GLY A 318 -21.07 15.52 -9.11
N LEU A 319 -19.73 15.62 -9.05
CA LEU A 319 -18.91 14.73 -8.22
C LEU A 319 -19.06 15.00 -6.73
N LYS A 320 -19.32 16.24 -6.31
CA LYS A 320 -19.57 16.58 -4.90
C LYS A 320 -20.83 15.87 -4.37
N GLU A 321 -21.90 15.83 -5.16
CA GLU A 321 -23.15 15.16 -4.80
C GLU A 321 -23.02 13.62 -4.80
N LEU A 322 -22.23 13.05 -5.72
CA LEU A 322 -21.93 11.61 -5.75
C LEU A 322 -21.05 11.17 -4.58
N LEU A 323 -20.12 12.02 -4.15
CA LEU A 323 -19.26 11.77 -3.01
C LEU A 323 -20.01 11.88 -1.68
N ALA A 324 -21.06 12.71 -1.60
CA ALA A 324 -21.87 12.89 -0.39
C ALA A 324 -22.42 11.59 0.24
N GLY A 325 -22.65 10.55 -0.57
CA GLY A 325 -23.09 9.23 -0.08
C GLY A 325 -21.96 8.23 0.25
N VAL A 326 -20.69 8.58 -0.01
CA VAL A 326 -19.48 7.82 0.34
C VAL A 326 -18.80 8.41 1.59
N TRP A 327 -19.15 9.65 1.96
CA TRP A 327 -18.57 10.34 3.11
C TRP A 327 -18.84 9.60 4.41
N TYR A 328 -17.83 9.58 5.29
CA TYR A 328 -18.08 9.29 6.69
C TYR A 328 -18.94 10.43 7.23
N ASP A 329 -20.20 10.12 7.47
CA ASP A 329 -20.98 10.88 8.43
C ASP A 329 -20.28 10.75 9.79
N ILE A 330 -20.16 11.82 10.57
CA ILE A 330 -19.74 11.70 11.97
C ILE A 330 -20.61 10.68 12.73
N ASP A 331 -21.87 10.50 12.31
CA ASP A 331 -22.74 9.43 12.83
C ASP A 331 -22.24 8.02 12.48
N SER A 332 -21.51 7.85 11.39
CA SER A 332 -20.85 6.59 11.03
C SER A 332 -19.63 6.27 11.89
N MET A 333 -19.04 7.25 12.59
CA MET A 333 -18.04 7.01 13.64
C MET A 333 -18.68 6.88 15.03
N ASN A 334 -19.84 7.51 15.27
CA ASN A 334 -20.62 7.29 16.49
C ASN A 334 -20.97 5.80 16.69
N LYS A 335 -21.10 5.01 15.63
CA LYS A 335 -21.33 3.55 15.71
C LYS A 335 -20.19 2.78 16.40
N PHE A 336 -18.98 3.35 16.45
CA PHE A 336 -17.84 2.73 17.13
C PHE A 336 -17.74 3.12 18.62
N ARG A 337 -18.62 3.98 19.14
CA ARG A 337 -18.59 4.39 20.56
C ARG A 337 -18.76 3.22 21.52
N ASP A 338 -19.56 2.23 21.13
CA ASP A 338 -19.77 1.00 21.90
C ASP A 338 -18.56 0.05 21.87
N HIS A 339 -17.47 0.44 21.19
CA HIS A 339 -16.19 -0.28 21.16
C HIS A 339 -15.09 0.42 21.96
N LEU A 340 -15.32 1.64 22.47
CA LEU A 340 -14.32 2.40 23.22
C LEU A 340 -13.92 1.70 24.52
N ASP A 341 -14.83 0.94 25.14
CA ASP A 341 -14.57 0.14 26.34
C ASP A 341 -13.50 -0.94 26.14
N LYS A 342 -13.22 -1.31 24.88
CA LYS A 342 -12.14 -2.22 24.52
C LYS A 342 -10.79 -1.53 24.36
N GLY A 343 -10.73 -0.20 24.48
CA GLY A 343 -9.56 0.61 24.13
C GLY A 343 -9.35 0.74 22.62
N ILE A 344 -8.34 1.54 22.28
CA ILE A 344 -7.98 1.99 20.96
C ILE A 344 -6.56 1.51 20.65
N VAL A 345 -6.33 1.16 19.39
CA VAL A 345 -5.00 0.87 18.84
C VAL A 345 -4.52 2.12 18.11
N TYR A 346 -3.45 2.75 18.59
CA TYR A 346 -2.80 3.88 17.95
C TYR A 346 -1.53 3.42 17.25
N ILE A 347 -1.35 3.79 15.99
CA ILE A 347 -0.16 3.47 15.19
C ILE A 347 0.36 4.79 14.64
N ALA A 348 1.33 5.39 15.32
CA ALA A 348 1.75 6.78 15.13
C ALA A 348 2.42 7.00 13.76
N GLY A 349 3.39 6.17 13.39
CA GLY A 349 3.84 6.08 11.99
C GLY A 349 5.31 6.43 11.82
N LYS A 350 5.62 7.54 11.16
CA LYS A 350 6.99 8.08 11.10
C LYS A 350 7.01 9.52 11.57
N GLY A 351 8.17 9.97 12.01
CA GLY A 351 8.36 11.28 12.60
C GLY A 351 8.18 11.22 14.11
N ASN A 352 8.65 12.25 14.80
CA ASN A 352 8.60 12.28 16.26
C ASN A 352 7.18 12.58 16.73
N ASP A 353 6.44 11.53 17.09
CA ASP A 353 5.02 11.60 17.38
C ASP A 353 4.74 11.86 18.87
N ASN A 354 3.62 12.52 19.16
CA ASN A 354 3.10 12.68 20.51
C ASN A 354 1.70 12.08 20.61
N VAL A 355 1.60 10.88 21.17
CA VAL A 355 0.36 10.12 21.29
C VAL A 355 -0.11 10.04 22.73
N GLU A 356 -1.35 10.41 22.97
CA GLU A 356 -2.05 10.19 24.22
C GLU A 356 -3.26 9.27 23.98
N GLY A 357 -3.25 8.15 24.69
CA GLY A 357 -4.33 7.18 24.78
C GLY A 357 -5.60 7.77 25.40
N SER A 358 -6.55 6.87 25.57
CA SER A 358 -7.87 7.06 26.14
C SER A 358 -7.84 6.84 27.66
N LYS A 359 -8.93 6.32 28.22
CA LYS A 359 -9.02 5.96 29.65
C LYS A 359 -9.28 4.46 29.85
N TYR A 360 -9.07 3.71 28.77
CA TYR A 360 -9.33 2.28 28.66
C TYR A 360 -8.05 1.63 28.18
N ASN A 361 -7.96 0.32 28.31
CA ASN A 361 -6.77 -0.47 27.98
C ASN A 361 -6.39 -0.35 26.50
N ASP A 362 -5.46 0.53 26.17
CA ASP A 362 -5.06 0.90 24.82
C ASP A 362 -3.82 0.12 24.34
N LYS A 363 -3.59 0.18 23.02
CA LYS A 363 -2.31 -0.25 22.43
C LYS A 363 -1.73 0.89 21.63
N ILE A 364 -0.53 1.35 21.95
CA ILE A 364 0.10 2.48 21.30
C ILE A 364 1.42 2.03 20.69
N PHE A 365 1.56 2.22 19.38
CA PHE A 365 2.78 1.94 18.63
C PHE A 365 3.33 3.25 18.07
N GLY A 366 4.47 3.73 18.57
CA GLY A 366 5.21 4.87 18.00
C GLY A 366 5.75 4.55 16.61
N ASN A 367 6.47 3.43 16.52
CA ASN A 367 7.12 2.83 15.35
C ASN A 367 8.50 3.39 15.03
N LYS A 368 8.61 4.58 14.41
CA LYS A 368 9.89 5.07 13.88
C LYS A 368 10.11 6.50 14.33
N ASP A 369 11.39 6.84 14.49
CA ASP A 369 11.82 8.14 15.01
C ASP A 369 11.54 8.26 16.51
N GLY A 370 11.77 9.43 17.12
CA GLY A 370 11.73 9.56 18.59
C GLY A 370 10.35 10.00 19.08
N ASP A 371 9.60 9.07 19.64
CA ASP A 371 8.19 9.22 19.98
C ASP A 371 7.95 9.52 21.47
N THR A 372 6.79 10.11 21.77
CA THR A 372 6.30 10.34 23.13
C THR A 372 4.89 9.78 23.27
N LEU A 373 4.75 8.71 24.06
CA LEU A 373 3.54 7.91 24.16
C LEU A 373 3.00 7.94 25.60
N HIS A 374 1.71 8.21 25.78
CA HIS A 374 1.03 8.23 27.08
C HIS A 374 -0.19 7.30 27.07
N GLY A 375 -0.23 6.27 27.91
CA GLY A 375 -1.38 5.35 28.04
C GLY A 375 -2.57 5.99 28.76
N LYS A 376 -2.29 6.71 29.85
CA LYS A 376 -3.22 7.41 30.76
C LYS A 376 -3.87 6.51 31.82
N GLU A 377 -5.11 6.07 31.63
CA GLU A 377 -5.81 5.20 32.58
C GLU A 377 -6.12 3.90 31.87
N GLY A 378 -6.01 2.77 32.57
CA GLY A 378 -6.22 1.45 31.98
C GLY A 378 -4.98 0.59 32.10
N ASP A 379 -5.10 -0.68 31.73
CA ASP A 379 -3.93 -1.54 31.57
C ASP A 379 -3.46 -1.44 30.11
N ASP A 380 -2.48 -0.58 29.84
CA ASP A 380 -2.07 -0.21 28.49
C ASP A 380 -0.84 -0.99 27.98
N GLU A 381 -0.75 -1.17 26.66
CA GLU A 381 0.47 -1.67 26.00
C GLU A 381 1.09 -0.57 25.12
N LEU A 382 2.29 -0.09 25.47
CA LEU A 382 3.02 0.94 24.73
C LEU A 382 4.29 0.37 24.09
N TYR A 383 4.53 0.69 22.83
CA TYR A 383 5.68 0.29 22.05
C TYR A 383 6.30 1.54 21.41
N GLY A 384 7.51 1.93 21.85
CA GLY A 384 8.25 3.09 21.30
C GLY A 384 8.64 2.86 19.85
N GLY A 385 9.49 1.86 19.62
CA GLY A 385 9.98 1.53 18.30
C GLY A 385 9.92 0.04 17.95
N SER A 386 10.51 -0.33 16.81
CA SER A 386 10.61 -1.73 16.40
C SER A 386 11.61 -2.51 17.26
N ASP A 387 11.13 -3.59 17.89
CA ASP A 387 11.94 -4.61 18.58
C ASP A 387 12.79 -5.50 17.64
N LYS A 388 12.74 -5.24 16.34
CA LYS A 388 13.37 -6.12 15.36
C LYS A 388 14.87 -5.92 15.36
N LYS A 389 15.60 -6.96 15.74
CA LYS A 389 17.07 -7.05 15.66
C LYS A 389 17.62 -6.50 14.33
N GLY A 390 18.44 -5.46 14.42
CA GLY A 390 19.03 -4.76 13.28
C GLY A 390 18.14 -3.68 12.66
N SER A 391 17.07 -3.25 13.35
CA SER A 391 16.39 -1.98 13.06
C SER A 391 17.42 -0.84 13.13
N ALA A 392 17.29 0.12 12.22
CA ALA A 392 18.12 1.32 12.21
C ALA A 392 17.53 2.45 13.07
N ASP A 393 16.43 2.19 13.77
CA ASP A 393 15.96 3.05 14.85
C ASP A 393 16.93 2.99 16.00
N ASN A 394 17.62 4.09 16.24
CA ASN A 394 18.39 4.33 17.46
C ASN A 394 17.87 5.62 18.12
N ASN A 395 16.61 5.94 17.89
CA ASN A 395 15.99 7.16 18.39
C ASN A 395 15.55 6.92 19.82
N THR A 396 15.45 7.99 20.60
CA THR A 396 15.01 7.92 21.99
C THR A 396 13.50 8.08 22.03
N ASP A 397 12.82 7.05 22.52
CA ASP A 397 11.40 7.07 22.81
C ASP A 397 11.12 7.40 24.28
N LYS A 398 9.95 7.98 24.53
CA LYS A 398 9.45 8.29 25.88
C LYS A 398 8.08 7.68 26.09
N LEU A 399 8.00 6.70 26.96
CA LEU A 399 6.76 5.98 27.23
C LEU A 399 6.29 6.27 28.66
N TYR A 400 5.03 6.61 28.81
CA TYR A 400 4.36 6.84 30.09
C TYR A 400 3.13 5.93 30.16
N GLY A 401 3.15 4.89 30.98
CA GLY A 401 2.03 3.98 31.17
C GLY A 401 0.81 4.72 31.70
N GLY A 402 0.91 5.20 32.94
CA GLY A 402 -0.13 5.99 33.56
C GLY A 402 -0.64 5.33 34.83
N ALA A 403 -1.95 5.10 34.91
CA ALA A 403 -2.60 4.44 36.02
C ALA A 403 -3.22 3.12 35.55
N GLY A 404 -2.88 2.03 36.23
CA GLY A 404 -3.24 0.67 35.84
C GLY A 404 -2.00 -0.22 35.79
N ASN A 405 -2.13 -1.43 35.23
CA ASN A 405 -1.03 -2.37 35.07
C ASN A 405 -0.51 -2.32 33.63
N ASP A 406 0.47 -1.47 33.41
CA ASP A 406 0.94 -1.17 32.06
C ASP A 406 2.09 -2.06 31.63
N THR A 407 2.20 -2.27 30.32
CA THR A 407 3.33 -2.94 29.68
C THR A 407 3.98 -2.01 28.66
N LEU A 408 5.24 -1.66 28.89
CA LEU A 408 6.00 -0.71 28.07
C LEU A 408 7.20 -1.40 27.43
N TYR A 409 7.38 -1.19 26.12
CA TYR A 409 8.51 -1.65 25.34
C TYR A 409 9.20 -0.45 24.67
N GLY A 410 10.44 -0.15 25.03
CA GLY A 410 11.22 0.93 24.41
C GLY A 410 11.54 0.59 22.95
N GLY A 411 12.23 -0.53 22.75
CA GLY A 411 12.56 -1.05 21.43
C GLY A 411 14.05 -0.89 21.15
N ALA A 412 14.41 -0.11 20.15
CA ALA A 412 15.80 0.10 19.78
C ALA A 412 16.15 1.59 19.87
N GLY A 413 17.23 1.91 20.57
CA GLY A 413 17.62 3.28 20.89
C GLY A 413 17.73 3.46 22.40
N ASP A 414 18.21 4.63 22.83
CA ASP A 414 18.35 4.93 24.26
C ASP A 414 17.00 5.48 24.79
N ASP A 415 16.17 4.64 25.38
CA ASP A 415 14.76 4.95 25.69
C ASP A 415 14.51 5.36 27.15
N GLU A 416 13.39 6.06 27.39
CA GLU A 416 12.92 6.41 28.73
C GLU A 416 11.49 5.88 28.98
N LEU A 417 11.37 4.91 29.89
CA LEU A 417 10.11 4.24 30.22
C LEU A 417 9.69 4.59 31.64
N TYR A 418 8.47 5.11 31.79
CA TYR A 418 7.86 5.48 33.05
C TYR A 418 6.55 4.70 33.19
N ALA A 419 6.45 3.83 34.20
CA ALA A 419 5.20 3.15 34.50
C ALA A 419 4.08 4.15 34.87
N ALA A 420 4.44 5.27 35.51
CA ALA A 420 3.51 6.33 35.90
C ALA A 420 3.44 7.46 34.88
N ALA A 421 2.37 8.27 34.98
CA ALA A 421 2.03 9.34 34.02
C ALA A 421 3.10 10.46 33.87
N ASP A 422 4.06 10.58 34.78
CA ASP A 422 5.19 11.51 34.63
C ASP A 422 6.45 11.06 35.41
N ALA A 423 7.57 11.74 35.14
CA ALA A 423 8.85 11.51 35.82
C ALA A 423 8.95 12.14 37.23
N LYS A 424 7.92 12.86 37.70
CA LYS A 424 8.00 13.76 38.89
C LYS A 424 6.84 13.58 39.88
N ASP A 425 5.66 13.23 39.43
CA ASP A 425 4.45 12.87 40.16
C ASP A 425 4.50 11.40 40.59
N THR A 426 5.43 11.15 41.52
CA THR A 426 5.40 9.97 42.39
C THR A 426 4.19 9.94 43.35
N GLN A 427 3.17 10.79 43.15
CA GLN A 427 2.03 10.99 44.06
C GLN A 427 0.65 10.65 43.47
N LYS A 428 0.51 10.45 42.15
CA LYS A 428 -0.61 9.66 41.62
C LYS A 428 -0.29 8.18 41.79
N ILE A 429 -0.34 7.75 43.04
CA ILE A 429 0.11 6.43 43.47
C ILE A 429 -0.98 5.40 43.22
N ASP A 430 -0.85 4.62 42.15
CA ASP A 430 -1.50 3.32 42.10
C ASP A 430 -0.63 2.29 42.84
N LYS A 431 -0.78 2.26 44.17
CA LYS A 431 0.04 1.42 45.07
C LYS A 431 -0.10 -0.08 44.80
N ASP A 432 -1.14 -0.47 44.06
CA ASP A 432 -1.47 -1.85 43.77
C ASP A 432 -1.15 -2.21 42.30
N SER A 433 -0.59 -1.28 41.52
CA SER A 433 -0.19 -1.55 40.13
C SER A 433 0.98 -2.54 40.05
N THR A 434 1.01 -3.28 38.94
CA THR A 434 2.03 -4.26 38.60
C THR A 434 2.43 -4.02 37.15
N ASN A 435 3.48 -3.23 36.94
CA ASN A 435 3.88 -2.82 35.59
C ASN A 435 5.02 -3.69 35.06
N LYS A 436 5.13 -3.75 33.74
CA LYS A 436 6.23 -4.45 33.05
C LYS A 436 6.92 -3.51 32.08
N LEU A 437 8.19 -3.25 32.31
CA LEU A 437 9.00 -2.34 31.49
C LEU A 437 10.14 -3.13 30.84
N TYR A 438 10.29 -2.99 29.53
CA TYR A 438 11.34 -3.59 28.73
C TYR A 438 12.05 -2.48 27.95
N GLY A 439 13.31 -2.19 28.28
CA GLY A 439 14.11 -1.18 27.57
C GLY A 439 14.36 -1.59 26.13
N GLY A 440 15.04 -2.72 25.95
CA GLY A 440 15.26 -3.33 24.65
C GLY A 440 16.73 -3.32 24.30
N THR A 441 17.11 -2.71 23.18
CA THR A 441 18.52 -2.48 22.85
C THR A 441 18.82 -0.99 22.95
N GLY A 442 19.83 -0.58 23.71
CA GLY A 442 19.97 0.82 24.07
C GLY A 442 20.58 0.99 25.44
N SER A 443 20.95 2.21 25.80
CA SER A 443 21.22 2.56 27.19
C SER A 443 19.94 3.16 27.78
N ASP A 444 19.11 2.31 28.37
CA ASP A 444 17.73 2.66 28.70
C ASP A 444 17.55 3.17 30.12
N LYS A 445 16.47 3.92 30.36
CA LYS A 445 16.05 4.35 31.70
C LYS A 445 14.65 3.87 32.01
N LEU A 446 14.52 3.02 33.01
CA LEU A 446 13.24 2.42 33.40
C LEU A 446 12.85 2.87 34.81
N TYR A 447 11.62 3.34 34.96
CA TYR A 447 11.05 3.82 36.21
C TYR A 447 9.75 3.07 36.52
N GLY A 448 9.81 2.08 37.42
CA GLY A 448 8.66 1.26 37.86
C GLY A 448 7.65 2.03 38.72
N GLY A 449 8.11 2.99 39.52
CA GLY A 449 7.21 3.87 40.25
C GLY A 449 6.78 3.28 41.59
N ALA A 450 5.49 3.03 41.77
CA ALA A 450 4.97 2.42 42.99
C ALA A 450 4.14 1.21 42.63
N GLY A 451 4.21 0.13 43.41
CA GLY A 451 3.53 -1.11 43.06
C GLY A 451 4.43 -2.32 43.22
N ILE A 452 4.20 -3.35 42.42
CA ILE A 452 5.09 -4.51 42.31
C ILE A 452 5.49 -4.60 40.84
N ASP A 453 6.62 -4.01 40.50
CA ASP A 453 6.98 -3.83 39.09
C ASP A 453 8.00 -4.86 38.62
N THR A 454 8.03 -5.10 37.32
CA THR A 454 9.05 -5.93 36.67
C THR A 454 9.78 -5.11 35.61
N LEU A 455 11.08 -4.90 35.78
CA LEU A 455 11.91 -4.09 34.89
C LEU A 455 12.98 -4.96 34.23
N TYR A 456 13.12 -4.84 32.91
CA TYR A 456 14.15 -5.47 32.10
C TYR A 456 14.91 -4.38 31.34
N GLY A 457 16.17 -4.15 31.71
CA GLY A 457 17.02 -3.12 31.08
C GLY A 457 17.27 -3.45 29.62
N GLY A 458 17.66 -4.70 29.36
CA GLY A 458 17.67 -5.32 28.04
C GLY A 458 17.08 -6.72 28.10
N ASP A 459 17.40 -7.56 27.11
CA ASP A 459 16.92 -8.95 26.92
C ASP A 459 15.47 -9.22 27.36
N ASP A 460 14.56 -9.20 26.37
CA ASP A 460 13.29 -9.89 26.47
C ASP A 460 13.48 -11.38 26.84
N GLU A 461 12.40 -12.10 27.13
CA GLU A 461 12.43 -13.54 27.50
C GLU A 461 13.12 -14.46 26.46
N LYS A 462 13.62 -13.92 25.33
CA LYS A 462 14.22 -14.65 24.20
C LYS A 462 15.74 -14.45 24.02
N GLY A 463 16.41 -13.67 24.89
CA GLY A 463 17.87 -13.72 25.10
C GLY A 463 18.75 -13.16 23.98
N SER A 464 18.81 -11.83 23.81
CA SER A 464 19.64 -11.15 22.82
C SER A 464 20.69 -10.20 23.42
N ALA A 465 21.57 -10.65 24.32
CA ALA A 465 22.76 -9.95 24.84
C ALA A 465 23.01 -8.51 24.31
N ASP A 466 22.31 -7.52 24.88
CA ASP A 466 22.73 -6.12 24.76
C ASP A 466 23.98 -5.88 25.63
N ASN A 467 24.88 -5.01 25.16
CA ASN A 467 26.14 -4.65 25.83
C ASN A 467 26.13 -3.22 26.38
N ASN A 468 24.98 -2.56 26.35
CA ASN A 468 24.80 -1.19 26.81
C ASN A 468 24.54 -1.16 28.33
N THR A 469 24.50 0.05 28.90
CA THR A 469 24.33 0.25 30.35
C THR A 469 22.97 0.86 30.62
N ASP A 470 22.14 0.13 31.34
CA ASP A 470 20.79 0.57 31.68
C ASP A 470 20.72 1.17 33.09
N THR A 471 19.75 2.05 33.30
CA THR A 471 19.43 2.60 34.62
C THR A 471 18.01 2.22 35.03
N LEU A 472 17.89 1.38 36.06
CA LEU A 472 16.61 0.83 36.50
C LEU A 472 16.26 1.36 37.90
N TYR A 473 15.06 1.91 38.02
CA TYR A 473 14.47 2.42 39.25
C TYR A 473 13.17 1.65 39.54
N GLY A 474 13.22 0.63 40.39
CA GLY A 474 12.01 -0.10 40.81
C GLY A 474 11.02 0.83 41.48
N GLY A 475 11.50 1.57 42.49
CA GLY A 475 10.71 2.56 43.20
C GLY A 475 10.14 2.00 44.50
N ALA A 476 8.89 2.32 44.82
CA ALA A 476 8.25 1.89 46.06
C ALA A 476 7.48 0.59 45.83
N GLY A 477 8.03 -0.53 46.26
CA GLY A 477 7.42 -1.81 45.94
C GLY A 477 8.21 -3.00 46.45
N ASN A 478 7.82 -4.19 46.02
CA ASN A 478 8.72 -5.35 46.03
C ASN A 478 9.01 -5.68 44.56
N ASP A 479 9.99 -5.02 43.97
CA ASP A 479 10.15 -5.03 42.52
C ASP A 479 11.07 -6.17 42.05
N THR A 480 10.82 -6.66 40.85
CA THR A 480 11.70 -7.60 40.15
C THR A 480 12.49 -6.84 39.10
N VAL A 481 13.82 -6.84 39.24
CA VAL A 481 14.70 -6.16 38.30
C VAL A 481 15.59 -7.18 37.63
N ASN A 482 15.57 -7.20 36.31
CA ASN A 482 16.50 -7.98 35.50
C ASN A 482 17.44 -7.03 34.74
N CYS A 483 18.71 -7.17 35.06
CA CYS A 483 19.80 -6.46 34.44
C CYS A 483 20.43 -7.38 33.38
N SER A 484 20.97 -6.80 32.32
CA SER A 484 21.68 -7.54 31.27
C SER A 484 22.96 -8.21 31.84
N GLU A 485 23.73 -8.92 31.00
CA GLU A 485 24.94 -9.61 31.44
C GLU A 485 26.11 -8.66 31.81
N LYS A 486 25.99 -7.35 31.57
CA LYS A 486 27.01 -6.31 31.87
C LYS A 486 26.45 -5.17 32.74
N ALA A 487 27.36 -4.27 33.17
CA ALA A 487 27.15 -3.33 34.27
C ALA A 487 25.97 -2.35 34.07
N ASP A 488 24.86 -2.66 34.74
CA ASP A 488 23.70 -1.78 34.90
C ASP A 488 23.72 -1.04 36.24
N ILE A 489 22.98 0.07 36.30
CA ILE A 489 22.79 0.88 37.50
C ILE A 489 21.39 0.62 38.05
N LEU A 490 21.34 -0.03 39.23
CA LEU A 490 20.08 -0.26 39.95
C LEU A 490 19.94 0.73 41.10
N ARG A 491 18.82 1.45 41.14
CA ARG A 491 18.41 2.31 42.26
C ARG A 491 17.10 1.81 42.86
N ALA A 492 17.22 0.98 43.88
CA ALA A 492 16.11 0.40 44.64
C ALA A 492 15.78 1.28 45.86
N LYS A 493 14.49 1.47 46.17
CA LYS A 493 14.07 2.22 47.37
C LYS A 493 13.55 1.28 48.46
N ALA A 494 13.23 0.03 48.13
CA ALA A 494 12.78 -1.00 49.08
C ALA A 494 13.84 -2.10 49.26
N ILE A 495 13.88 -2.68 50.46
CA ILE A 495 14.89 -3.68 50.87
C ILE A 495 14.74 -5.02 50.13
N ASN A 496 13.61 -5.24 49.43
CA ASN A 496 13.25 -6.53 48.82
C ASN A 496 13.36 -6.55 47.29
N ASP A 497 13.88 -5.50 46.66
CA ASP A 497 14.08 -5.49 45.21
C ASP A 497 15.22 -6.47 44.88
N LEU A 498 14.90 -7.60 44.24
CA LEU A 498 15.84 -8.70 44.02
C LEU A 498 16.33 -8.75 42.56
N PRO A 499 17.64 -8.49 42.29
CA PRO A 499 18.20 -8.67 40.96
C PRO A 499 18.33 -10.16 40.59
N LYS A 500 17.83 -10.55 39.42
CA LYS A 500 17.90 -11.95 38.93
C LYS A 500 19.24 -12.34 38.29
N SER A 501 20.03 -11.38 37.78
CA SER A 501 21.34 -11.56 37.14
C SER A 501 22.43 -10.81 37.93
N ARG A 502 23.58 -11.45 38.20
CA ARG A 502 24.55 -11.00 39.22
C ARG A 502 26.00 -10.84 38.74
N THR A 503 26.22 -10.53 37.47
CA THR A 503 27.55 -10.19 36.95
C THR A 503 27.63 -8.69 36.66
N ASP A 504 28.54 -8.01 37.37
CA ASP A 504 28.98 -6.62 37.15
C ASP A 504 28.02 -5.43 37.42
N ASN A 505 26.86 -5.63 38.06
CA ASN A 505 25.89 -4.55 38.36
C ASN A 505 26.22 -3.71 39.62
N VAL A 506 25.92 -2.40 39.58
CA VAL A 506 26.10 -1.47 40.72
C VAL A 506 24.76 -1.13 41.37
N LEU A 507 24.57 -1.59 42.61
CA LEU A 507 23.37 -1.31 43.41
C LEU A 507 23.56 -0.07 44.30
N TYR A 508 22.66 0.91 44.16
CA TYR A 508 22.52 2.05 45.07
C TYR A 508 21.24 1.89 45.89
N ALA A 509 21.37 1.98 47.23
CA ALA A 509 20.29 1.89 48.21
C ALA A 509 19.97 3.25 48.84
#